data_AF-T0I9F6-F1
#
_entry.id   AF-T0I9F6-F1
#
_cell.length_a   1.000
_cell.length_b   1.000
_cell.length_c   1.000
_cell.angle_alpha   90.00
_cell.angle_beta   90.00
_cell.angle_gamma   90.00
#
_symmetry.space_group_name_H-M   'P 1'
#
loop_
_entity.id
_entity.type
_entity.pdbx_description
1 polymer ?
#
loop_
_entity_poly.entity_id
_entity_poly.type
_entity_poly.pdbx_seq_one_letter_code
_entity_poly.pdbx_strand_id
1 'polypeptide(L)' 'MKKEEVHLVKYFDFDTARLSIFEYIEAWYNRKRIHSSIGYISPQNCEDLARKIA' A
#
# COMPACT_ATOMS: atom_id res chain seq x y z
N MET A 1 5.87 5.16 -8.26
CA MET A 1 4.81 5.38 -7.25
C MET A 1 3.71 6.22 -7.88
N LYS A 2 2.49 5.68 -8.04
CA LYS A 2 1.36 6.45 -8.59
C LYS A 2 0.94 7.48 -7.54
N LYS A 3 1.21 8.77 -7.83
CA LYS A 3 1.16 9.93 -6.90
C LYS A 3 -0.27 10.39 -6.54
N GLU A 4 -1.29 9.62 -6.90
CA GLU A 4 -2.69 10.06 -6.90
C GLU A 4 -3.27 10.26 -5.48
N GLU A 5 -2.78 9.55 -4.45
CA GLU A 5 -3.29 9.69 -3.07
C GLU A 5 -2.54 10.76 -2.24
N VAL A 6 -1.23 10.96 -2.48
CA VAL A 6 -0.41 11.88 -1.65
C VAL A 6 -0.80 13.35 -1.87
N HIS A 7 -1.45 13.70 -2.99
CA HIS A 7 -1.81 15.07 -3.32
C HIS A 7 -3.24 15.47 -2.94
N LEU A 8 -4.05 14.56 -2.39
CA LEU A 8 -5.45 14.85 -2.05
C LEU A 8 -5.64 15.32 -0.60
N VAL A 9 -4.65 15.09 0.27
CA VAL A 9 -4.76 15.37 1.70
C VAL A 9 -3.76 16.45 2.11
N LYS A 10 -4.27 17.55 2.66
CA LYS A 10 -3.44 18.54 3.37
C LYS A 10 -3.30 18.09 4.82
N TYR A 11 -2.09 17.72 5.22
CA TYR A 11 -1.78 17.38 6.60
C TYR A 11 -1.42 18.64 7.39
N PHE A 12 -1.88 18.71 8.63
CA PHE A 12 -1.62 19.84 9.52
C PHE A 12 -0.18 19.85 10.03
N ASP A 13 0.36 18.67 10.34
CA ASP A 13 1.73 18.48 10.82
C ASP A 13 2.35 17.19 10.24
N PHE A 14 3.67 17.04 10.44
CA PHE A 14 4.46 15.94 9.91
C PHE A 14 4.09 14.59 10.53
N ASP A 15 3.75 14.55 11.82
CA ASP A 15 3.42 13.30 12.53
C ASP A 15 2.10 12.72 12.04
N THR A 16 1.10 13.57 11.83
CA THR A 16 -0.18 13.19 11.23
C THR A 16 0.02 12.65 9.81
N ALA A 17 0.82 13.34 8.99
CA ALA A 17 1.16 12.86 7.65
C ALA A 17 1.83 11.49 7.67
N ARG A 18 2.79 11.30 8.58
CA ARG A 18 3.52 10.04 8.75
C ARG A 18 2.58 8.90 9.12
N LEU A 19 1.66 9.14 10.06
CA LEU A 19 0.69 8.12 10.48
C LEU A 19 -0.28 7.78 9.35
N SER A 20 -0.87 8.78 8.68
CA SER A 20 -1.80 8.54 7.58
C SER A 20 -1.15 7.81 6.40
N ILE A 21 0.11 8.13 6.08
CA ILE A 21 0.87 7.41 5.05
C ILE A 21 1.12 5.96 5.48
N PHE A 22 1.50 5.74 6.73
CA PHE A 22 1.71 4.40 7.26
C PHE A 22 0.41 3.57 7.19
N GLU A 23 -0.71 4.13 7.65
CA GLU A 23 -2.02 3.50 7.56
C GLU A 23 -2.42 3.21 6.13
N TYR A 24 -2.20 4.15 5.20
CA TYR A 24 -2.50 3.90 3.79
C TYR A 24 -1.67 2.74 3.21
N ILE A 25 -0.36 2.71 3.47
CA ILE A 25 0.53 1.67 2.98
C ILE A 25 0.11 0.30 3.52
N GLU A 26 -0.03 0.19 4.85
CA GLU A 26 -0.29 -1.08 5.50
C GLU A 26 -1.74 -1.53 5.34
N ALA A 27 -2.69 -0.60 5.43
CA ALA A 27 -4.10 -0.94 5.47
C ALA A 27 -4.73 -1.17 4.09
N TRP A 28 -4.26 -0.42 3.10
CA TRP A 28 -4.84 -0.43 1.77
C TRP A 28 -3.86 -0.86 0.69
N TYR A 29 -2.68 -0.24 0.60
CA TYR A 29 -1.75 -0.51 -0.50
C TYR A 29 -1.29 -1.97 -0.49
N ASN A 30 -0.67 -2.43 0.60
CA ASN A 30 -0.11 -3.78 0.68
C ASN A 30 -1.19 -4.86 0.65
N ARG A 31 -2.37 -4.59 1.24
CA ARG A 31 -3.45 -5.57 1.38
C ARG A 31 -4.40 -5.64 0.19
N LYS A 32 -4.76 -4.50 -0.41
CA LYS A 32 -5.88 -4.39 -1.35
C LYS A 32 -5.48 -3.92 -2.74
N ARG A 33 -4.41 -3.14 -2.88
CA ARG A 33 -4.02 -2.60 -4.18
C ARG A 33 -3.48 -3.71 -5.08
N ILE A 34 -4.07 -3.85 -6.26
CA ILE A 34 -3.60 -4.81 -7.26
C ILE A 34 -2.53 -4.20 -8.17
N HIS A 35 -1.55 -5.02 -8.55
CA HIS A 35 -0.39 -4.60 -9.33
C HIS A 35 -0.23 -5.47 -10.58
N SER A 36 -0.23 -4.86 -11.76
CA SER A 36 -0.06 -5.57 -13.03
C SER A 36 1.28 -6.30 -13.13
N SER A 37 2.34 -5.77 -12.52
CA SER A 37 3.68 -6.39 -12.50
C SER A 37 3.74 -7.71 -11.73
N ILE A 38 2.78 -7.99 -10.85
CA ILE A 38 2.68 -9.25 -10.09
C ILE A 38 1.42 -10.03 -10.45
N GLY A 39 0.90 -9.86 -11.67
CA GLY A 39 -0.25 -10.65 -12.15
C GLY A 39 -1.59 -10.20 -11.56
N TYR A 40 -1.75 -8.91 -11.29
CA TYR A 40 -3.00 -8.32 -10.80
C TYR A 40 -3.45 -8.81 -9.42
N ILE A 41 -2.50 -9.22 -8.57
CA ILE A 41 -2.77 -9.52 -7.16
C ILE A 41 -2.19 -8.42 -6.27
N SER A 42 -2.57 -8.42 -4.98
CA SER A 42 -1.99 -7.53 -3.98
C SER A 42 -0.61 -8.00 -3.54
N PRO A 43 0.26 -7.08 -3.05
CA PRO A 43 1.55 -7.46 -2.47
C PRO A 43 1.43 -8.55 -1.40
N GLN A 44 0.44 -8.41 -0.49
CA GLN A 44 0.20 -9.41 0.55
C GLN A 44 -0.12 -10.80 -0.04
N ASN A 45 -0.99 -10.87 -1.05
CA ASN A 45 -1.33 -12.14 -1.68
C ASN A 45 -0.12 -12.77 -2.38
N CYS A 46 0.76 -11.95 -2.96
CA CYS A 46 2.00 -12.42 -3.56
C CYS A 46 2.94 -13.02 -2.51
N GLU A 47 3.12 -12.36 -1.36
CA GLU A 47 3.90 -12.89 -0.25
C GLU A 47 3.30 -14.19 0.31
N ASP A 48 1.98 -14.24 0.49
CA ASP A 48 1.30 -15.42 1.04
C ASP A 48 1.40 -16.61 0.09
N LEU A 49 1.34 -16.38 -1.22
CA LEU A 49 1.59 -17.41 -2.22
C LEU A 49 3.05 -17.89 -2.16
N ALA A 50 4.02 -16.98 -2.06
CA ALA A 50 5.42 -17.34 -1.91
C ALA A 50 5.68 -18.16 -0.64
N ARG A 51 5.05 -17.82 0.49
CA ARG A 51 5.16 -18.57 1.75
C ARG A 51 4.54 -19.96 1.69
N LYS A 52 3.53 -20.19 0.86
CA LYS A 52 2.90 -21.52 0.68
C LYS A 52 3.72 -22.45 -0.22
N ILE A 53 4.59 -21.88 -1.05
CA ILE A 53 5.44 -22.64 -1.98
C ILE A 53 6.78 -23.05 -1.31
N ALA A 54 7.20 -22.29 -0.30
CA ALA A 54 8.33 -22.64 0.58
C ALA A 54 7.96 -23.77 1.55
#